data_AF-A0A323V698-F1
#
_entry.id   AF-A0A323V698-F1
#
_cell.length_a   1.000
_cell.length_b   1.000
_cell.length_c   1.000
_cell.angle_alpha   90.00
_cell.angle_beta   90.00
_cell.angle_gamma   90.00
#
_symmetry.space_group_name_H-M   'P 1'
#
loop_
_entity.id
_entity.type
_entity.pdbx_description
1 polymer ?
#
loop_
_entity_poly.entity_id
_entity_poly.type
_entity_poly.pdbx_seq_one_letter_code
_entity_poly.pdbx_strand_id
1 'polypeptide(L)'
;MLVWPVVAVLGFVVLAALVVALAQSSTARYEFERNQVQGQRQQAAVPAAAEPVLVGAATVARPVAGGGAAVEEIAPELLGAAAHPAGKRVAEPLTPPAWWLVQEDASGAIERVVDGPFHDRMEADWAALAGGSAEAGRPVYGVLRLDGRLVRRQSPQEQAWLAELGEQLDRLPEDWDGPLADEDELVTLVVEVAAALVEAGLPLHDCAGDGVSGGVCLTPEPSRGGVLVSWHQHDRMSREQVRGAETDAAVQQTMNGAITDCLRQLGFDAESLGESGCSLVTAAERWW
;
A
#
# COMPACT_ATOMS: atom_id res chain seq x y z
N MET A 1 30.60 -1.00 50.49
CA MET A 1 29.85 -2.10 49.85
C MET A 1 28.41 -1.72 49.46
N LEU A 2 27.75 -0.74 50.09
CA LEU A 2 26.35 -0.35 49.78
C LEU A 2 26.16 0.68 48.64
N VAL A 3 27.22 1.29 48.12
CA VAL A 3 27.09 2.36 47.11
C VAL A 3 26.68 1.80 45.75
N TRP A 4 27.16 0.61 45.40
CA TRP A 4 26.87 -0.05 44.13
C TRP A 4 25.39 -0.45 43.93
N PRO A 5 24.71 -1.10 44.89
CA PRO A 5 23.29 -1.43 44.73
C PRO A 5 22.41 -0.18 44.65
N VAL A 6 22.76 0.90 45.34
CA VAL A 6 22.00 2.17 45.27
C VAL A 6 22.10 2.80 43.88
N VAL A 7 23.29 2.80 43.26
CA VAL A 7 23.48 3.31 41.89
C VAL A 7 22.72 2.47 40.87
N ALA A 8 22.72 1.14 41.00
CA ALA A 8 21.99 0.25 40.10
C ALA A 8 20.46 0.47 40.18
N VAL A 9 19.91 0.61 41.38
CA VAL A 9 18.48 0.87 41.58
C VAL A 9 18.09 2.24 41.02
N LEU A 10 18.91 3.29 41.26
CA LEU A 10 18.68 4.61 40.69
C LEU A 10 18.72 4.59 39.16
N GLY A 11 19.71 3.91 38.57
CA GLY A 11 19.81 3.76 37.11
C GLY A 11 18.60 3.05 36.51
N PHE A 12 18.14 1.98 37.16
CA PHE A 12 16.94 1.24 36.73
C PHE A 12 15.67 2.09 36.80
N VAL A 13 15.48 2.84 37.89
CA VAL A 13 14.30 3.73 38.04
C VAL A 13 14.31 4.84 36.99
N VAL A 14 15.48 5.43 36.71
CA VAL A 14 15.61 6.45 35.67
C VAL A 14 15.28 5.88 34.29
N LEU A 15 15.83 4.71 33.94
CA LEU A 15 15.51 4.04 32.68
C LEU A 15 14.03 3.68 32.55
N ALA A 16 13.42 3.14 33.61
CA ALA A 16 11.99 2.80 33.63
C ALA A 16 11.10 4.04 33.43
N ALA A 17 11.42 5.14 34.11
CA ALA A 17 10.71 6.41 33.93
C ALA A 17 10.85 6.94 32.50
N LEU A 18 12.04 6.81 31.91
CA LEU A 18 12.33 7.25 30.54
C LEU A 18 11.54 6.43 29.51
N VAL A 19 11.46 5.11 29.68
CA VAL A 19 10.65 4.22 28.83
C VAL A 19 9.17 4.57 28.92
N VAL A 20 8.63 4.80 30.12
CA VAL A 20 7.22 5.20 30.31
C VAL A 20 6.94 6.56 29.65
N ALA A 21 7.84 7.53 29.81
CA ALA A 21 7.69 8.85 29.18
C ALA A 21 7.74 8.76 27.63
N LEU A 22 8.66 7.96 27.09
CA LEU A 22 8.74 7.69 25.65
C LEU A 22 7.44 7.03 25.13
N ALA A 23 6.94 6.01 25.83
CA ALA A 23 5.70 5.33 25.46
C ALA A 23 4.49 6.29 25.49
N GLN A 24 4.38 7.13 26.50
CA GLN A 24 3.32 8.15 26.58
C GLN A 24 3.43 9.20 25.47
N SER A 25 4.64 9.64 25.13
CA SER A 25 4.87 10.61 24.04
C SER A 25 4.56 10.04 22.65
N SER A 26 4.83 8.74 22.44
CA SER A 26 4.53 7.99 21.22
C SER A 26 3.02 7.85 21.01
N THR A 27 2.30 7.52 22.08
CA THR A 27 0.83 7.32 22.02
C THR A 27 0.09 8.65 21.85
N ALA A 28 0.55 9.73 22.51
CA ALA A 28 -0.07 11.05 22.37
C ALA A 28 0.02 11.59 20.93
N ARG A 29 1.17 11.43 20.26
CA ARG A 29 1.34 11.90 18.86
C ARG A 29 0.40 11.14 17.91
N TYR A 30 0.22 9.85 18.15
CA TYR A 30 -0.70 9.00 17.37
C TYR A 30 -2.17 9.39 17.57
N GLU A 31 -2.57 9.75 18.79
CA GLU A 31 -3.94 10.22 19.06
C GLU A 31 -4.22 11.63 18.52
N PHE A 32 -3.22 12.53 18.53
CA PHE A 32 -3.38 13.87 17.94
C PHE A 32 -3.54 13.82 16.42
N GLU A 33 -2.79 12.96 15.74
CA GLU A 33 -2.87 12.78 14.29
C GLU A 33 -4.20 12.12 13.88
N ARG A 34 -4.66 11.13 14.65
CA ARG A 34 -5.98 10.50 14.47
C ARG A 34 -7.15 11.48 14.70
N ASN A 35 -7.07 12.33 15.72
CA ASN A 35 -8.11 13.32 16.02
C ASN A 35 -8.14 14.46 14.99
N GLN A 36 -7.01 14.84 14.39
CA GLN A 36 -6.98 15.81 13.28
C GLN A 36 -7.67 15.28 12.03
N VAL A 37 -7.41 14.02 11.66
CA VAL A 37 -8.04 13.39 10.48
C VAL A 37 -9.56 13.21 10.68
N GLN A 38 -10.01 12.88 11.89
CA GLN A 38 -11.45 12.84 12.20
C GLN A 38 -12.10 14.24 12.22
N GLY A 39 -11.43 15.26 12.77
CA GLY A 39 -11.91 16.65 12.76
C GLY A 39 -12.05 17.23 11.35
N GLN A 40 -11.12 16.92 10.44
CA GLN A 40 -11.20 17.31 9.02
C GLN A 40 -12.34 16.60 8.28
N ARG A 41 -12.56 15.30 8.54
CA ARG A 41 -13.70 14.56 7.97
C ARG A 41 -15.05 15.07 8.47
N GLN A 42 -15.14 15.52 9.73
CA GLN A 42 -16.36 16.12 10.28
C GLN A 42 -16.60 17.55 9.78
N GLN A 43 -15.55 18.32 9.49
CA GLN A 43 -15.69 19.65 8.87
C GLN A 43 -15.99 19.60 7.38
N ALA A 44 -15.54 18.55 6.67
CA ALA A 44 -15.93 18.31 5.28
C ALA A 44 -17.38 17.81 5.13
N ALA A 45 -18.02 17.40 6.24
CA ALA A 45 -19.42 16.98 6.28
C ALA A 45 -20.30 18.06 6.93
N VAL A 46 -20.76 19.04 6.15
CA VAL A 46 -21.78 20.03 6.57
C VAL A 46 -22.79 20.21 5.42
N PRO A 47 -24.06 20.52 5.71
CA PRO A 47 -25.15 19.64 6.12
C PRO A 47 -26.12 19.36 4.94
N ALA A 48 -26.66 18.14 4.83
CA ALA A 48 -27.77 17.89 3.92
C ALA A 48 -29.02 18.62 4.44
N ALA A 49 -29.43 19.64 3.69
CA ALA A 49 -30.65 20.40 3.90
C ALA A 49 -31.85 19.45 4.04
N ALA A 50 -32.58 19.62 5.14
CA ALA A 50 -33.89 19.05 5.33
C ALA A 50 -34.90 19.79 4.46
N GLU A 51 -35.54 19.10 3.52
CA GLU A 51 -36.87 19.48 3.03
C GLU A 51 -37.81 18.27 3.02
N PRO A 52 -39.04 18.40 3.55
CA PRO A 52 -40.00 17.32 3.67
C PRO A 52 -40.80 17.13 2.37
N VAL A 53 -40.83 15.91 1.85
CA VAL A 53 -41.70 15.53 0.72
C VAL A 53 -43.13 15.31 1.22
N LEU A 54 -44.04 16.19 0.82
CA LEU A 54 -45.49 16.04 0.96
C LEU A 54 -46.07 15.24 -0.21
N VAL A 55 -46.95 14.30 0.14
CA VAL A 55 -47.76 13.45 -0.73
C VAL A 55 -48.93 14.26 -1.33
N GLY A 56 -49.20 14.16 -2.64
CA GLY A 56 -50.42 14.73 -3.22
C GLY A 56 -50.59 14.67 -4.74
N ALA A 57 -51.21 13.59 -5.22
CA ALA A 57 -52.22 13.48 -6.29
C ALA A 57 -52.10 14.26 -7.64
N ALA A 58 -51.98 13.45 -8.70
CA ALA A 58 -52.76 13.43 -9.95
C ALA A 58 -53.20 14.74 -10.65
N THR A 59 -52.81 14.90 -11.92
CA THR A 59 -53.79 15.05 -13.01
C THR A 59 -53.19 14.83 -14.40
N VAL A 60 -54.03 14.21 -15.24
CA VAL A 60 -53.88 13.84 -16.64
C VAL A 60 -54.01 15.08 -17.54
N ALA A 61 -53.14 15.24 -18.56
CA ALA A 61 -53.51 15.88 -19.83
C ALA A 61 -52.46 15.64 -20.94
N ARG A 62 -52.95 15.14 -22.08
CA ARG A 62 -52.35 15.13 -23.43
C ARG A 62 -53.55 15.28 -24.41
N PRO A 63 -53.41 15.62 -25.72
CA PRO A 63 -52.40 16.33 -26.53
C PRO A 63 -53.00 17.54 -27.32
N VAL A 64 -52.17 18.34 -28.01
CA VAL A 64 -52.46 18.80 -29.41
C VAL A 64 -51.14 18.98 -30.19
N ALA A 65 -51.18 18.64 -31.47
CA ALA A 65 -50.09 18.50 -32.43
C ALA A 65 -49.63 19.82 -33.10
N GLY A 66 -48.43 19.80 -33.72
CA GLY A 66 -48.11 20.70 -34.83
C GLY A 66 -46.62 20.94 -35.15
N GLY A 67 -46.00 20.05 -35.94
CA GLY A 67 -45.14 20.41 -37.08
C GLY A 67 -43.67 20.85 -36.88
N GLY A 68 -42.75 20.14 -37.55
CA GLY A 68 -41.63 20.79 -38.27
C GLY A 68 -40.20 20.38 -37.95
N ALA A 69 -39.67 19.44 -38.75
CA ALA A 69 -38.29 19.32 -39.27
C ALA A 69 -37.06 19.16 -38.34
N ALA A 70 -36.50 17.94 -38.39
CA ALA A 70 -35.08 17.60 -38.60
C ALA A 70 -33.98 18.17 -37.69
N VAL A 71 -33.46 17.32 -36.78
CA VAL A 71 -32.04 16.94 -36.68
C VAL A 71 -31.99 15.52 -36.09
N GLU A 72 -31.50 14.55 -36.86
CA GLU A 72 -31.19 13.20 -36.37
C GLU A 72 -29.85 13.28 -35.64
N GLU A 73 -29.94 13.61 -34.34
CA GLU A 73 -28.80 13.64 -33.43
C GLU A 73 -28.46 12.20 -33.07
N ILE A 74 -27.37 11.71 -33.68
CA ILE A 74 -26.71 10.44 -33.37
C ILE A 74 -26.31 10.51 -31.90
N ALA A 75 -27.10 9.88 -31.03
CA ALA A 75 -26.68 9.60 -29.67
C ALA A 75 -25.41 8.73 -29.75
N PRO A 76 -24.30 9.10 -29.09
CA PRO A 76 -23.18 8.19 -28.95
C PRO A 76 -23.64 7.05 -28.04
N GLU A 77 -24.03 5.97 -28.72
CA GLU A 77 -23.73 4.60 -28.40
C GLU A 77 -22.82 4.49 -27.18
N LEU A 78 -23.41 4.07 -26.05
CA LEU A 78 -22.72 3.59 -24.86
C LEU A 78 -21.79 2.44 -25.29
N LEU A 79 -20.61 2.82 -25.74
CA LEU A 79 -19.55 1.90 -26.11
C LEU A 79 -19.10 1.17 -24.86
N GLY A 80 -19.44 -0.11 -24.85
CA GLY A 80 -18.53 -1.15 -24.41
C GLY A 80 -18.18 -1.11 -22.94
N ALA A 81 -19.11 -1.59 -22.11
CA ALA A 81 -18.72 -2.34 -20.93
C ALA A 81 -17.79 -3.47 -21.39
N ALA A 82 -16.48 -3.25 -21.29
CA ALA A 82 -15.49 -4.30 -21.39
C ALA A 82 -15.87 -5.33 -20.31
N ALA A 83 -16.42 -6.46 -20.76
CA ALA A 83 -16.77 -7.57 -19.91
C ALA A 83 -15.48 -8.26 -19.46
N HIS A 84 -14.80 -7.65 -18.48
CA HIS A 84 -13.74 -8.32 -17.76
C HIS A 84 -14.36 -9.56 -17.06
N PRO A 85 -13.78 -10.77 -17.19
CA PRO A 85 -14.37 -12.00 -16.66
C PRO A 85 -14.48 -12.03 -15.12
N ALA A 86 -13.91 -11.05 -14.41
CA ALA A 86 -14.04 -10.89 -12.96
C ALA A 86 -15.38 -10.28 -12.49
N GLY A 87 -16.23 -9.81 -13.41
CA GLY A 87 -17.41 -8.99 -13.10
C GLY A 87 -18.76 -9.70 -13.02
N LYS A 88 -18.84 -11.04 -12.86
CA LYS A 88 -20.14 -11.67 -12.60
C LYS A 88 -20.68 -11.13 -11.27
N ARG A 89 -21.68 -10.25 -11.35
CA ARG A 89 -22.44 -9.75 -10.20
C ARG A 89 -23.14 -10.93 -9.55
N VAL A 90 -22.45 -11.55 -8.59
CA VAL A 90 -23.00 -12.59 -7.73
C VAL A 90 -23.97 -11.92 -6.75
N ALA A 91 -25.04 -12.65 -6.42
CA ALA A 91 -26.15 -12.30 -5.53
C ALA A 91 -25.84 -11.24 -4.45
N GLU A 92 -26.82 -10.38 -4.19
CA GLU A 92 -26.74 -9.24 -3.28
C GLU A 92 -26.00 -9.57 -1.97
N PRO A 93 -24.97 -8.80 -1.60
CA PRO A 93 -24.25 -8.97 -0.34
C PRO A 93 -25.17 -8.89 0.88
N LEU A 94 -24.98 -9.79 1.85
CA LEU A 94 -25.62 -9.72 3.17
C LEU A 94 -25.06 -8.57 4.01
N THR A 95 -23.82 -8.17 3.76
CA THR A 95 -23.03 -7.27 4.61
C THR A 95 -22.00 -6.53 3.75
N PRO A 96 -21.65 -5.27 4.06
CA PRO A 96 -20.45 -4.65 3.48
C PRO A 96 -19.20 -5.50 3.78
N PRO A 97 -18.10 -5.33 3.00
CA PRO A 97 -16.84 -6.00 3.28
C PRO A 97 -16.37 -5.72 4.71
N ALA A 98 -15.95 -6.76 5.42
CA ALA A 98 -15.50 -6.69 6.81
C ALA A 98 -14.45 -7.76 7.11
N TRP A 99 -13.90 -7.74 8.32
CA TRP A 99 -12.99 -8.79 8.80
C TRP A 99 -13.79 -9.95 9.38
N TRP A 100 -13.41 -11.17 9.02
CA TRP A 100 -14.03 -12.39 9.48
C TRP A 100 -12.97 -13.36 9.96
N LEU A 101 -13.27 -14.17 10.96
CA LEU A 101 -12.42 -15.30 11.32
C LEU A 101 -12.87 -16.51 10.53
N VAL A 102 -11.93 -17.15 9.84
CA VAL A 102 -12.16 -18.41 9.12
C VAL A 102 -11.29 -19.52 9.66
N GLN A 103 -11.84 -20.71 9.74
CA GLN A 103 -11.08 -21.94 9.97
C GLN A 103 -11.08 -22.75 8.67
N GLU A 104 -9.92 -23.30 8.34
CA GLU A 104 -9.82 -24.33 7.31
C GLU A 104 -10.40 -25.63 7.88
N ASP A 105 -11.26 -26.31 7.11
CA ASP A 105 -11.74 -27.63 7.51
C ASP A 105 -10.59 -28.65 7.54
N ALA A 106 -10.84 -29.84 8.11
CA ALA A 106 -9.83 -30.90 8.22
C ALA A 106 -9.29 -31.39 6.85
N SER A 107 -9.91 -30.99 5.74
CA SER A 107 -9.47 -31.29 4.37
C SER A 107 -8.74 -30.13 3.69
N GLY A 108 -8.70 -28.94 4.31
CA GLY A 108 -8.17 -27.69 3.74
C GLY A 108 -8.96 -27.14 2.55
N ALA A 109 -10.09 -27.77 2.19
CA ALA A 109 -10.79 -27.50 0.95
C ALA A 109 -11.89 -26.43 1.10
N ILE A 110 -12.44 -26.26 2.30
CA ILE A 110 -13.51 -25.30 2.57
C ILE A 110 -13.14 -24.46 3.80
N GLU A 111 -13.12 -23.15 3.60
CA GLU A 111 -13.00 -22.18 4.68
C GLU A 111 -14.39 -21.93 5.30
N ARG A 112 -14.51 -22.23 6.59
CA ARG A 112 -15.72 -21.97 7.38
C ARG A 112 -15.53 -20.69 8.17
N VAL A 113 -16.44 -19.73 7.98
CA VAL A 113 -16.52 -18.54 8.83
C VAL A 113 -16.98 -18.96 10.23
N VAL A 114 -16.19 -18.58 11.24
CA VAL A 114 -16.45 -18.92 12.65
C VAL A 114 -16.89 -17.72 13.48
N ASP A 115 -16.46 -16.51 13.11
CA ASP A 115 -16.83 -15.29 13.83
C ASP A 115 -16.69 -14.03 12.95
N GLY A 116 -17.29 -12.93 13.39
CA GLY A 116 -17.34 -11.62 12.73
C GLY A 116 -18.78 -11.13 12.49
N PRO A 117 -18.95 -9.96 11.85
CA PRO A 117 -17.91 -9.11 11.27
C PRO A 117 -17.16 -8.28 12.32
N PHE A 118 -15.85 -8.17 12.18
CA PHE A 118 -14.99 -7.29 12.97
C PHE A 118 -14.70 -5.99 12.22
N HIS A 119 -14.49 -4.91 12.96
CA HIS A 119 -14.23 -3.58 12.40
C HIS A 119 -12.84 -3.51 11.76
N ASP A 120 -11.84 -4.09 12.42
CA ASP A 120 -10.46 -4.10 11.93
C ASP A 120 -9.76 -5.44 12.19
N ARG A 121 -8.59 -5.59 11.57
CA ARG A 121 -7.78 -6.80 11.68
C ARG A 121 -7.35 -7.07 13.11
N MET A 122 -7.04 -6.02 13.88
CA MET A 122 -6.56 -6.16 15.25
C MET A 122 -7.65 -6.75 16.14
N GLU A 123 -8.89 -6.29 16.00
CA GLU A 123 -10.05 -6.88 16.70
C GLU A 123 -10.23 -8.36 16.36
N ALA A 124 -10.14 -8.72 15.07
CA ALA A 124 -10.21 -10.12 14.64
C ALA A 124 -9.05 -10.97 15.20
N ASP A 125 -7.82 -10.44 15.17
CA ASP A 125 -6.64 -11.11 15.74
C ASP A 125 -6.79 -11.33 17.26
N TRP A 126 -7.32 -10.33 17.99
CA TRP A 126 -7.61 -10.48 19.41
C TRP A 126 -8.66 -11.56 19.69
N ALA A 127 -9.73 -11.60 18.88
CA ALA A 127 -10.75 -12.65 18.99
C ALA A 127 -10.17 -14.05 18.69
N ALA A 128 -9.29 -14.17 17.69
CA ALA A 128 -8.60 -15.42 17.37
C ALA A 128 -7.71 -15.91 18.53
N LEU A 129 -6.98 -15.00 19.18
CA LEU A 129 -6.12 -15.32 20.32
C LEU A 129 -6.92 -15.71 21.58
N ALA A 130 -8.05 -15.06 21.81
CA ALA A 130 -8.92 -15.34 22.97
C ALA A 130 -9.61 -16.72 22.89
N GLY A 131 -9.70 -17.32 21.69
CA GLY A 131 -10.40 -18.57 21.43
C GLY A 131 -9.78 -19.85 22.00
N GLY A 132 -8.54 -19.81 22.53
CA GLY A 132 -7.85 -20.97 23.13
C GLY A 132 -7.51 -22.07 22.11
N SER A 133 -6.24 -22.12 21.67
CA SER A 133 -5.83 -22.83 20.45
C SER A 133 -5.99 -24.36 20.43
N ALA A 134 -6.71 -24.82 19.40
CA ALA A 134 -6.30 -25.83 18.42
C ALA A 134 -6.89 -25.50 17.02
N GLU A 135 -7.90 -24.62 16.98
CA GLU A 135 -8.57 -24.12 15.78
C GLU A 135 -8.58 -22.58 15.77
N ALA A 136 -7.45 -21.91 15.99
CA ALA A 136 -7.41 -20.45 15.93
C ALA A 136 -7.77 -20.00 14.50
N GLY A 137 -8.89 -19.28 14.35
CA GLY A 137 -9.33 -18.78 13.05
C GLY A 137 -8.32 -17.76 12.49
N ARG A 138 -8.11 -17.78 11.18
CA ARG A 138 -7.33 -16.76 10.46
C ARG A 138 -8.24 -15.56 10.13
N PRO A 139 -7.81 -14.32 10.38
CA PRO A 139 -8.55 -13.15 9.90
C PRO A 139 -8.50 -13.07 8.37
N VAL A 140 -9.66 -12.92 7.75
CA VAL A 140 -9.81 -12.74 6.30
C VAL A 140 -10.78 -11.60 6.03
N TYR A 141 -10.37 -10.67 5.17
CA TYR A 141 -11.23 -9.57 4.73
C TYR A 141 -12.09 -10.00 3.54
N GLY A 142 -13.40 -9.75 3.61
CA GLY A 142 -14.29 -10.20 2.55
C GLY A 142 -15.76 -9.91 2.78
N VAL A 143 -16.57 -10.40 1.83
CA VAL A 143 -18.03 -10.31 1.86
C VAL A 143 -18.60 -11.69 2.13
N LEU A 144 -19.35 -11.83 3.22
CA LEU A 144 -20.11 -13.04 3.50
C LEU A 144 -21.37 -13.08 2.63
N ARG A 145 -21.53 -14.16 1.87
CA ARG A 145 -22.72 -14.39 1.03
C ARG A 145 -23.82 -15.10 1.80
N LEU A 146 -25.04 -15.07 1.23
CA LEU A 146 -26.23 -15.77 1.73
C LEU A 146 -26.05 -17.30 1.85
N ASP A 147 -25.14 -17.88 1.07
CA ASP A 147 -24.79 -19.31 1.13
C ASP A 147 -23.78 -19.63 2.25
N GLY A 148 -23.42 -18.64 3.09
CA GLY A 148 -22.43 -18.78 4.16
C GLY A 148 -20.98 -18.79 3.67
N ARG A 149 -20.71 -18.58 2.38
CA ARG A 149 -19.35 -18.54 1.83
C ARG A 149 -18.75 -17.14 1.92
N LEU A 150 -17.50 -17.06 2.37
CA LEU A 150 -16.73 -15.83 2.36
C LEU A 150 -16.08 -15.62 0.99
N VAL A 151 -16.41 -14.51 0.34
CA VAL A 151 -15.69 -14.07 -0.85
C VAL A 151 -14.62 -13.11 -0.42
N ARG A 152 -13.36 -13.52 -0.59
CA ARG A 152 -12.20 -12.69 -0.27
C ARG A 152 -12.24 -11.37 -1.05
N ARG A 153 -11.82 -10.31 -0.37
CA ARG A 153 -11.58 -8.99 -0.94
C ARG A 153 -10.21 -8.54 -0.51
N GLN A 154 -9.62 -7.65 -1.30
CA GLN A 154 -8.41 -6.96 -0.90
C GLN A 154 -8.71 -6.12 0.35
N SER A 155 -7.87 -6.27 1.38
CA SER A 155 -8.04 -5.54 2.64
C SER A 155 -7.76 -4.04 2.47
N PRO A 156 -8.27 -3.16 3.37
CA PRO A 156 -7.94 -1.75 3.33
C PRO A 156 -6.45 -1.46 3.45
N GLN A 157 -5.73 -2.26 4.25
CA GLN A 157 -4.27 -2.16 4.40
C GLN A 157 -3.54 -2.51 3.10
N GLU A 158 -3.97 -3.60 2.46
CA GLU A 158 -3.42 -4.02 1.17
C GLU A 158 -3.74 -3.00 0.06
N GLN A 159 -4.92 -2.39 0.08
CA GLN A 159 -5.27 -1.30 -0.85
C GLN A 159 -4.39 -0.06 -0.63
N ALA A 160 -4.15 0.32 0.63
CA ALA A 160 -3.27 1.43 0.96
C ALA A 160 -1.82 1.15 0.52
N TRP A 161 -1.34 -0.08 0.73
CA TRP A 161 -0.03 -0.53 0.26
C TRP A 161 0.09 -0.46 -1.27
N LEU A 162 -0.88 -0.99 -2.02
CA LEU A 162 -0.84 -0.91 -3.49
C LEU A 162 -0.94 0.53 -4.01
N ALA A 163 -1.67 1.41 -3.31
CA ALA A 163 -1.71 2.83 -3.66
C ALA A 163 -0.34 3.49 -3.44
N GLU A 164 0.31 3.24 -2.30
CA GLU A 164 1.67 3.72 -2.03
C GLU A 164 2.67 3.18 -3.06
N LEU A 165 2.63 1.87 -3.36
CA LEU A 165 3.49 1.27 -4.38
C LEU A 165 3.27 1.91 -5.76
N GLY A 166 2.01 2.16 -6.14
CA GLY A 166 1.68 2.90 -7.37
C GLY A 166 2.32 4.28 -7.40
N GLU A 167 2.17 5.07 -6.33
CA GLU A 167 2.79 6.39 -6.19
C GLU A 167 4.32 6.35 -6.23
N GLN A 168 4.94 5.23 -5.85
CA GLN A 168 6.39 5.03 -5.99
C GLN A 168 6.77 4.65 -7.41
N LEU A 169 6.01 3.78 -8.08
CA LEU A 169 6.28 3.38 -9.46
C LEU A 169 6.08 4.54 -10.45
N ASP A 170 5.14 5.45 -10.19
CA ASP A 170 4.94 6.68 -10.97
C ASP A 170 6.17 7.61 -10.97
N ARG A 171 7.14 7.39 -10.08
CA ARG A 171 8.39 8.16 -9.98
C ARG A 171 9.52 7.63 -10.85
N LEU A 172 9.34 6.46 -11.44
CA LEU A 172 10.34 5.83 -12.29
C LEU A 172 10.70 6.73 -13.48
N PRO A 173 11.94 6.66 -13.98
CA PRO A 173 12.35 7.45 -15.14
C PRO A 173 11.58 7.05 -16.41
N GLU A 174 11.49 7.98 -17.37
CA GLU A 174 10.85 7.78 -18.68
C GLU A 174 11.40 6.56 -19.45
N ASP A 175 12.60 6.08 -19.11
CA ASP A 175 13.18 4.86 -19.68
C ASP A 175 12.29 3.61 -19.46
N TRP A 176 11.37 3.65 -18.49
CA TRP A 176 10.35 2.62 -18.25
C TRP A 176 9.06 2.80 -19.07
N ASP A 177 8.81 3.99 -19.64
CA ASP A 177 7.66 4.29 -20.52
C ASP A 177 7.86 3.80 -21.97
N GLY A 178 9.04 3.23 -22.26
CA GLY A 178 9.38 2.64 -23.54
C GLY A 178 8.54 1.41 -23.90
N PRO A 179 8.73 0.82 -25.09
CA PRO A 179 7.99 -0.36 -25.55
C PRO A 179 8.47 -1.64 -24.86
N LEU A 180 8.49 -1.66 -23.53
CA LEU A 180 8.48 -2.90 -22.75
C LEU A 180 7.03 -3.40 -22.79
N ALA A 181 6.84 -4.67 -23.10
CA ALA A 181 5.49 -5.24 -23.05
C ALA A 181 5.01 -5.26 -21.58
N ASP A 182 3.71 -5.11 -21.33
CA ASP A 182 3.15 -5.28 -19.98
C ASP A 182 3.49 -6.66 -19.36
N GLU A 183 3.79 -7.65 -20.20
CA GLU A 183 4.22 -9.00 -19.84
C GLU A 183 5.75 -9.20 -19.86
N ASP A 184 6.53 -8.13 -19.97
CA ASP A 184 7.99 -8.21 -19.93
C ASP A 184 8.46 -8.63 -18.54
N GLU A 185 9.34 -9.63 -18.49
CA GLU A 185 9.95 -10.12 -17.25
C GLU A 185 10.68 -8.99 -16.51
N LEU A 186 11.19 -7.99 -17.24
CA LEU A 186 11.84 -6.82 -16.68
C LEU A 186 10.85 -5.88 -15.97
N VAL A 187 9.63 -5.73 -16.51
CA VAL A 187 8.54 -4.97 -15.87
C VAL A 187 8.08 -5.67 -14.59
N THR A 188 8.00 -7.00 -14.61
CA THR A 188 7.71 -7.77 -13.40
C THR A 188 8.82 -7.58 -12.36
N LEU A 189 10.08 -7.68 -12.77
CA LEU A 189 11.23 -7.55 -11.89
C LEU A 189 11.30 -6.16 -11.24
N VAL A 190 11.07 -5.07 -11.98
CA VAL A 190 11.10 -3.73 -11.38
C VAL A 190 10.00 -3.53 -10.35
N VAL A 191 8.81 -4.08 -10.57
CA VAL A 191 7.72 -4.01 -9.59
C VAL A 191 8.07 -4.82 -8.34
N GLU A 192 8.63 -6.03 -8.49
CA GLU A 192 9.09 -6.85 -7.35
C GLU A 192 10.20 -6.13 -6.55
N VAL A 193 11.20 -5.56 -7.24
CA VAL A 193 12.31 -4.82 -6.60
C VAL A 193 11.81 -3.54 -5.92
N ALA A 194 10.95 -2.77 -6.58
CA ALA A 194 10.37 -1.55 -6.02
C ALA A 194 9.54 -1.86 -4.77
N ALA A 195 8.66 -2.86 -4.83
CA ALA A 195 7.85 -3.29 -3.69
C ALA A 195 8.73 -3.66 -2.49
N ALA A 196 9.76 -4.48 -2.72
CA ALA A 196 10.65 -4.93 -1.67
C ALA A 196 11.46 -3.78 -1.03
N LEU A 197 11.92 -2.83 -1.83
CA LEU A 197 12.64 -1.65 -1.34
C LEU A 197 11.73 -0.72 -0.53
N VAL A 198 10.52 -0.45 -1.03
CA VAL A 198 9.53 0.39 -0.33
C VAL A 198 9.09 -0.27 0.97
N GLU A 199 8.90 -1.60 0.96
CA GLU A 199 8.58 -2.39 2.16
C GLU A 199 9.73 -2.33 3.18
N ALA A 200 10.98 -2.29 2.71
CA ALA A 200 12.16 -2.07 3.55
C ALA A 200 12.34 -0.61 4.02
N GLY A 201 11.42 0.30 3.64
CA GLY A 201 11.46 1.72 4.00
C GLY A 201 12.42 2.56 3.15
N LEU A 202 12.79 2.09 1.96
CA LEU A 202 13.65 2.79 1.00
C LEU A 202 12.79 3.32 -0.16
N PRO A 203 12.41 4.61 -0.16
CA PRO A 203 11.57 5.18 -1.20
C PRO A 203 12.34 5.29 -2.52
N LEU A 204 11.60 5.26 -3.64
CA LEU A 204 12.16 5.53 -4.94
C LEU A 204 12.43 7.03 -5.10
N HIS A 205 13.55 7.34 -5.73
CA HIS A 205 13.87 8.70 -6.13
C HIS A 205 12.90 9.14 -7.23
N ASP A 206 12.42 10.37 -7.11
CA ASP A 206 11.53 10.99 -8.08
C ASP A 206 12.33 11.47 -9.29
N CYS A 207 12.56 10.56 -10.24
CA CYS A 207 13.22 10.86 -11.50
C CYS A 207 12.32 11.67 -12.45
N ALA A 208 11.00 11.53 -12.31
CA ALA A 208 9.99 12.18 -13.14
C ALA A 208 9.63 13.61 -12.67
N GLY A 209 9.95 13.96 -11.42
CA GLY A 209 9.64 15.25 -10.81
C GLY A 209 10.86 16.07 -10.39
N ASP A 210 10.61 17.26 -9.81
CA ASP A 210 11.63 18.16 -9.23
C ASP A 210 12.06 17.72 -7.81
N GLY A 211 12.04 16.41 -7.54
CA GLY A 211 12.23 15.85 -6.20
C GLY A 211 13.62 16.10 -5.64
N VAL A 212 13.77 17.07 -4.74
CA VAL A 212 15.05 17.36 -4.06
C VAL A 212 15.49 16.26 -3.08
N SER A 213 14.60 15.33 -2.75
CA SER A 213 14.85 14.25 -1.78
C SER A 213 15.67 13.12 -2.40
N GLY A 214 16.59 12.57 -1.62
CA GLY A 214 17.30 11.35 -2.02
C GLY A 214 16.39 10.13 -2.01
N GLY A 215 16.75 9.09 -2.76
CA GLY A 215 15.97 7.88 -2.91
C GLY A 215 16.68 6.84 -3.78
N VAL A 216 16.05 5.69 -4.00
CA VAL A 216 16.58 4.66 -4.88
C VAL A 216 16.19 4.93 -6.33
N CYS A 217 17.17 4.94 -7.24
CA CYS A 217 16.95 4.96 -8.68
C CYS A 217 16.95 3.53 -9.23
N LEU A 218 15.94 3.24 -10.05
CA LEU A 218 15.81 2.00 -10.80
C LEU A 218 15.88 2.32 -12.30
N THR A 219 16.88 1.76 -12.99
CA THR A 219 17.09 1.97 -14.43
C THR A 219 17.07 0.62 -15.13
N PRO A 220 16.34 0.46 -16.24
CA PRO A 220 16.33 -0.80 -16.97
C PRO A 220 17.70 -1.07 -17.59
N GLU A 221 18.18 -2.30 -17.52
CA GLU A 221 19.38 -2.78 -18.22
C GLU A 221 19.03 -4.02 -19.05
N PRO A 222 18.33 -3.84 -20.20
CA PRO A 222 17.83 -4.95 -21.01
C PRO A 222 18.95 -5.83 -21.57
N SER A 223 20.15 -5.27 -21.77
CA SER A 223 21.29 -6.04 -22.31
C SER A 223 21.79 -7.12 -21.36
N ARG A 224 21.48 -6.99 -20.07
CA ARG A 224 21.82 -7.95 -19.01
C ARG A 224 20.59 -8.59 -18.37
N GLY A 225 19.39 -8.32 -18.90
CA GLY A 225 18.13 -8.85 -18.37
C GLY A 225 17.88 -8.47 -16.91
N GLY A 226 18.17 -7.22 -16.53
CA GLY A 226 18.09 -6.82 -15.13
C GLY A 226 17.83 -5.34 -14.92
N VAL A 227 17.73 -4.97 -13.65
CA VAL A 227 17.49 -3.60 -13.18
C VAL A 227 18.75 -3.10 -12.49
N LEU A 228 19.26 -1.95 -12.93
CA LEU A 228 20.30 -1.23 -12.22
C LEU A 228 19.66 -0.46 -11.06
N VAL A 229 20.20 -0.69 -9.87
CA VAL A 229 19.78 -0.09 -8.61
C VAL A 229 20.89 0.78 -8.07
N SER A 230 20.60 2.03 -7.78
CA SER A 230 21.55 2.95 -7.17
C SER A 230 20.86 3.95 -6.26
N TRP A 231 21.62 4.54 -5.35
CA TRP A 231 21.15 5.63 -4.51
C TRP A 231 21.32 6.97 -5.22
N HIS A 232 20.28 7.81 -5.23
CA HIS A 232 20.40 9.22 -5.55
C HIS A 232 20.40 10.03 -4.25
N GLN A 233 21.45 10.82 -4.05
CA GLN A 233 21.57 11.66 -2.87
C GLN A 233 20.69 12.91 -3.00
N HIS A 234 20.32 13.49 -1.86
CA HIS A 234 19.68 14.80 -1.84
C HIS A 234 20.54 15.84 -2.58
N ASP A 235 19.91 16.75 -3.33
CA ASP A 235 20.57 17.76 -4.17
C ASP A 235 21.60 18.62 -3.43
N ARG A 236 21.27 19.03 -2.21
CA ARG A 236 22.20 19.71 -1.29
C ARG A 236 23.54 18.99 -1.08
N MET A 237 23.58 17.67 -1.27
CA MET A 237 24.82 16.89 -1.22
C MET A 237 25.37 16.66 -2.62
N SER A 238 24.58 16.12 -3.55
CA SER A 238 25.07 15.77 -4.90
C SER A 238 25.40 16.98 -5.78
N ARG A 239 24.55 18.02 -5.77
CA ARG A 239 24.67 19.22 -6.62
C ARG A 239 25.40 20.36 -5.91
N GLU A 240 25.03 20.65 -4.67
CA GLU A 240 25.62 21.77 -3.92
C GLU A 240 26.94 21.40 -3.23
N GLN A 241 27.24 20.09 -3.06
CA GLN A 241 28.46 19.57 -2.43
C GLN A 241 28.81 20.26 -1.11
N VAL A 242 27.81 20.54 -0.27
CA VAL A 242 27.98 21.30 0.98
C VAL A 242 28.95 20.61 1.95
N ARG A 243 29.16 19.30 1.78
CA ARG A 243 30.08 18.48 2.58
C ARG A 243 31.37 18.09 1.83
N GLY A 244 31.50 18.50 0.58
CA GLY A 244 32.63 18.24 -0.30
C GLY A 244 32.58 16.86 -0.96
N ALA A 245 33.15 16.79 -2.16
CA ALA A 245 33.07 15.62 -3.06
C ALA A 245 33.54 14.29 -2.43
N GLU A 246 34.53 14.30 -1.54
CA GLU A 246 35.01 13.08 -0.87
C GLU A 246 33.93 12.50 0.06
N THR A 247 33.26 13.36 0.84
CA THR A 247 32.16 12.94 1.71
C THR A 247 30.99 12.43 0.87
N ASP A 248 30.67 13.13 -0.21
CA ASP A 248 29.56 12.79 -1.08
C ASP A 248 29.80 11.41 -1.72
N ALA A 249 31.02 11.14 -2.21
CA ALA A 249 31.42 9.83 -2.75
C ALA A 249 31.38 8.71 -1.68
N ALA A 250 31.84 8.98 -0.46
CA ALA A 250 31.82 8.01 0.63
C ALA A 250 30.38 7.64 1.04
N VAL A 251 29.48 8.63 1.13
CA VAL A 251 28.07 8.35 1.40
C VAL A 251 27.43 7.61 0.24
N GLN A 252 27.77 7.95 -1.00
CA GLN A 252 27.26 7.27 -2.20
C GLN A 252 27.60 5.78 -2.16
N GLN A 253 28.87 5.45 -1.91
CA GLN A 253 29.35 4.08 -1.80
C GLN A 253 28.67 3.34 -0.64
N THR A 254 28.54 3.99 0.51
CA THR A 254 27.89 3.41 1.70
C THR A 254 26.43 3.06 1.43
N MET A 255 25.67 3.99 0.87
CA MET A 255 24.25 3.79 0.57
C MET A 255 24.04 2.71 -0.49
N ASN A 256 24.83 2.76 -1.55
CA ASN A 256 24.81 1.75 -2.60
C ASN A 256 25.08 0.34 -2.05
N GLY A 257 26.11 0.16 -1.22
CA GLY A 257 26.40 -1.13 -0.59
C GLY A 257 25.28 -1.60 0.36
N ALA A 258 24.71 -0.70 1.15
CA ALA A 258 23.59 -1.02 2.04
C ALA A 258 22.34 -1.49 1.26
N ILE A 259 22.05 -0.86 0.11
CA ILE A 259 20.96 -1.28 -0.78
C ILE A 259 21.25 -2.67 -1.35
N THR A 260 22.47 -2.93 -1.83
CA THR A 260 22.85 -4.26 -2.32
C THR A 260 22.61 -5.34 -1.26
N ASP A 261 23.06 -5.09 -0.02
CA ASP A 261 22.94 -6.06 1.07
C ASP A 261 21.48 -6.25 1.52
N CYS A 262 20.66 -5.20 1.45
CA CYS A 262 19.22 -5.27 1.69
C CYS A 262 18.54 -6.17 0.65
N LEU A 263 18.80 -5.94 -0.64
CA LEU A 263 18.24 -6.73 -1.74
C LEU A 263 18.60 -8.22 -1.62
N ARG A 264 19.85 -8.54 -1.27
CA ARG A 264 20.27 -9.93 -1.03
C ARG A 264 19.53 -10.56 0.15
N GLN A 265 19.33 -9.83 1.24
CA GLN A 265 18.56 -10.31 2.40
C GLN A 265 17.08 -10.54 2.07
N LEU A 266 16.54 -9.76 1.13
CA LEU A 266 15.18 -9.91 0.61
C LEU A 266 15.08 -11.02 -0.47
N GLY A 267 16.19 -11.68 -0.81
CA GLY A 267 16.23 -12.85 -1.70
C GLY A 267 16.50 -12.55 -3.17
N PHE A 268 16.88 -11.31 -3.52
CA PHE A 268 17.26 -10.95 -4.88
C PHE A 268 18.71 -11.31 -5.20
N ASP A 269 18.97 -11.67 -6.46
CA ASP A 269 20.33 -11.83 -6.98
C ASP A 269 20.87 -10.45 -7.39
N ALA A 270 21.55 -9.79 -6.44
CA ALA A 270 22.12 -8.47 -6.62
C ALA A 270 23.66 -8.52 -6.69
N GLU A 271 24.22 -8.10 -7.82
CA GLU A 271 25.67 -7.98 -8.05
C GLU A 271 26.09 -6.50 -8.04
N SER A 272 27.15 -6.16 -7.30
CA SER A 272 27.70 -4.79 -7.32
C SER A 272 28.52 -4.57 -8.59
N LEU A 273 28.27 -3.46 -9.28
CA LEU A 273 28.93 -3.02 -10.49
C LEU A 273 29.72 -1.72 -10.27
N GLY A 274 30.98 -1.74 -10.74
CA GLY A 274 31.87 -0.57 -10.74
C GLY A 274 32.34 -0.13 -9.35
N GLU A 275 33.20 0.89 -9.33
CA GLU A 275 33.79 1.43 -8.09
C GLU A 275 32.81 2.30 -7.29
N SER A 276 31.85 2.93 -7.97
CA SER A 276 30.78 3.74 -7.38
C SER A 276 29.62 2.90 -6.81
N GLY A 277 29.57 1.59 -7.10
CA GLY A 277 28.79 0.61 -6.35
C GLY A 277 27.31 0.44 -6.73
N CYS A 278 26.85 0.86 -7.91
CA CYS A 278 25.48 0.50 -8.34
C CYS A 278 25.33 -1.03 -8.36
N SER A 279 24.12 -1.54 -8.22
CA SER A 279 23.86 -2.99 -8.21
C SER A 279 23.02 -3.39 -9.41
N LEU A 280 23.36 -4.49 -10.07
CA LEU A 280 22.49 -5.13 -11.03
C LEU A 280 21.67 -6.20 -10.30
N VAL A 281 20.35 -6.09 -10.36
CA VAL A 281 19.44 -7.14 -9.95
C VAL A 281 18.95 -7.86 -11.19
N THR A 282 19.12 -9.17 -11.25
CA THR A 282 18.57 -9.99 -12.34
C THR A 282 17.39 -10.80 -11.85
N ALA A 283 16.51 -11.17 -12.77
CA ALA A 283 15.49 -12.17 -12.46
C ALA A 283 16.24 -13.46 -12.11
N ALA A 284 16.14 -13.90 -10.85
CA ALA A 284 16.69 -15.19 -10.47
C ALA A 284 16.09 -16.21 -11.44
N GLU A 285 16.93 -17.06 -12.06
CA GLU A 285 16.42 -18.24 -12.74
C GLU A 285 15.54 -18.95 -11.71
N ARG A 286 14.22 -18.89 -11.87
CA ARG A 286 13.31 -19.65 -11.02
C ARG A 286 13.43 -21.07 -11.54
N TRP A 287 14.33 -21.87 -10.96
CA TRP A 287 14.44 -23.30 -11.23
C TRP A 287 13.16 -23.95 -10.67
N TRP A 288 12.14 -24.11 -11.52
CA TRP A 288 10.98 -24.98 -11.27
C TRP A 288 10.93 -26.09 -12.32
#